data_AF-A0A164VFZ7-F1
#
_entry.id   AF-A0A164VFZ7-F1
#
_cell.length_a   1.000
_cell.length_b   1.000
_cell.length_c   1.000
_cell.angle_alpha   90.00
_cell.angle_beta   90.00
_cell.angle_gamma   90.00
#
_symmetry.space_group_name_H-M   'P 1'
#
loop_
_entity.id
_entity.type
_entity.pdbx_description
1 polymer ?
#
loop_
_entity_poly.entity_id
_entity_poly.type
_entity_poly.pdbx_seq_one_letter_code
_entity_poly.pdbx_strand_id
1 'polypeptide(L)'
;MGPHSRFTFSRRDGQIYSKPRWTLQYKQVHCYRATLETLLLQLEPPLKRAGLRGVKNAHLMPFEEYARKAVDKMDVVLDEGDLSSQYIQSCLEQWQRVVIFYSLRLMVAPVIETIVQLDRLLYLAEQGWCGCLLPLFDCRLSPRNFALLCVKPESNHC
;
A
#
# COMPACT_ATOMS: atom_id res chain seq x y z
N MET A 1 -15.15 -65.37 2.82
CA MET A 1 -13.80 -65.98 2.74
C MET A 1 -13.14 -65.51 1.46
N GLY A 2 -11.97 -64.86 1.58
CA GLY A 2 -11.05 -64.51 0.49
C GLY A 2 -11.29 -63.17 -0.23
N PRO A 3 -10.24 -62.45 -0.67
CA PRO A 3 -8.95 -62.25 -0.01
C PRO A 3 -8.50 -60.77 0.02
N HIS A 4 -7.59 -60.49 0.96
CA HIS A 4 -6.75 -59.30 1.02
C HIS A 4 -6.06 -59.02 -0.32
N SER A 5 -6.23 -57.82 -0.87
CA SER A 5 -5.27 -57.23 -1.80
C SER A 5 -4.60 -56.02 -1.13
N ARG A 6 -3.34 -56.27 -0.76
CA ARG A 6 -2.39 -55.34 -0.18
C ARG A 6 -1.98 -54.37 -1.28
N PHE A 7 -2.53 -53.16 -1.29
CA PHE A 7 -2.06 -52.11 -2.20
C PHE A 7 -0.65 -51.69 -1.79
N THR A 8 0.32 -52.11 -2.58
CA THR A 8 1.71 -51.68 -2.53
C THR A 8 1.78 -50.24 -3.00
N PHE A 9 2.08 -49.32 -2.09
CA PHE A 9 2.37 -47.93 -2.44
C PHE A 9 3.79 -47.84 -3.02
N SER A 10 3.88 -47.90 -4.35
CA SER A 10 5.10 -47.59 -5.09
C SER A 10 5.24 -46.08 -5.22
N ARG A 11 6.36 -45.55 -4.70
CA ARG A 11 6.85 -44.19 -4.97
C ARG A 11 6.86 -43.96 -6.48
N ARG A 12 6.10 -42.97 -6.95
CA ARG A 12 6.43 -42.24 -8.16
C ARG A 12 6.49 -40.76 -7.85
N ASP A 13 7.70 -40.25 -8.04
CA ASP A 13 8.04 -38.85 -8.08
C ASP A 13 7.13 -38.08 -9.04
N GLY A 14 6.74 -36.88 -8.62
CA GLY A 14 5.79 -36.05 -9.34
C GLY A 14 5.60 -34.74 -8.60
N GLN A 15 6.70 -34.01 -8.46
CA GLN A 15 6.75 -32.68 -7.86
C GLN A 15 5.90 -31.71 -8.70
N ILE A 16 4.64 -31.54 -8.32
CA ILE A 16 3.79 -30.44 -8.79
C ILE A 16 3.56 -29.53 -7.60
N TYR A 17 4.55 -28.66 -7.32
CA TYR A 17 4.28 -27.47 -6.51
C TYR A 17 3.45 -26.49 -7.35
N SER A 18 2.18 -26.80 -7.57
CA SER A 18 1.19 -25.80 -7.97
C SER A 18 0.89 -24.98 -6.72
N LYS A 19 1.61 -23.88 -6.53
CA LYS A 19 1.24 -22.93 -5.47
C LYS A 19 -0.18 -22.42 -5.77
N PRO A 20 -1.12 -22.51 -4.81
CA PRO A 20 -2.50 -22.14 -5.07
C PRO A 20 -2.62 -20.64 -5.38
N ARG A 21 -3.36 -20.36 -6.45
CA ARG A 21 -3.68 -19.05 -7.07
C ARG A 21 -4.29 -18.00 -6.12
N TRP A 22 -4.58 -18.33 -4.86
CA TRP A 22 -5.16 -17.43 -3.86
C TRP A 22 -4.15 -16.88 -2.84
N THR A 23 -2.86 -17.23 -2.97
CA THR A 23 -1.84 -16.72 -2.06
C THR A 23 -1.45 -15.27 -2.42
N LEU A 24 -2.10 -14.32 -1.74
CA LEU A 24 -1.60 -12.95 -1.47
C LEU A 24 -1.70 -11.91 -2.61
N GLN A 25 -2.67 -12.06 -3.50
CA GLN A 25 -2.77 -11.19 -4.67
C GLN A 25 -3.12 -9.72 -4.33
N TYR A 26 -3.80 -9.47 -3.20
CA TYR A 26 -4.26 -8.11 -2.85
C TYR A 26 -3.19 -7.21 -2.21
N LYS A 27 -2.08 -7.76 -1.69
CA LYS A 27 -1.07 -7.00 -0.93
C LYS A 27 0.24 -6.71 -1.67
N GLN A 28 0.37 -7.17 -2.90
CA GLN A 28 1.61 -7.02 -3.68
C GLN A 28 1.73 -5.67 -4.39
N VAL A 29 0.65 -4.89 -4.52
CA VAL A 29 0.67 -3.60 -5.24
C VAL A 29 1.63 -2.59 -4.58
N HIS A 30 1.69 -2.55 -3.26
CA HIS A 30 2.64 -1.67 -2.55
C HIS A 30 4.08 -2.13 -2.74
N CYS A 31 4.32 -3.44 -2.80
CA CYS A 31 5.64 -3.98 -3.10
C CYS A 31 6.04 -3.64 -4.54
N TYR A 32 5.16 -3.83 -5.51
CA TYR A 32 5.43 -3.50 -6.92
C TYR A 32 5.75 -2.02 -7.09
N ARG A 33 4.97 -1.15 -6.44
CA ARG A 33 5.24 0.27 -6.45
C ARG A 33 6.62 0.59 -5.85
N ALA A 34 6.92 0.06 -4.67
CA ALA A 34 8.21 0.29 -4.00
C ALA A 34 9.38 -0.21 -4.84
N THR A 35 9.27 -1.41 -5.42
CA THR A 35 10.28 -2.01 -6.30
C THR A 35 10.48 -1.19 -7.57
N LEU A 36 9.41 -0.68 -8.17
CA LEU A 36 9.51 0.20 -9.33
C LEU A 36 10.16 1.54 -8.96
N GLU A 37 9.80 2.13 -7.82
CA GLU A 37 10.44 3.36 -7.33
C GLU A 37 11.94 3.14 -7.08
N THR A 38 12.36 1.99 -6.55
CA THR A 38 13.79 1.67 -6.41
C THR A 38 14.49 1.49 -7.75
N LEU A 39 13.83 0.91 -8.74
CA LEU A 39 14.39 0.76 -10.08
C LEU A 39 14.55 2.12 -10.77
N LEU A 40 13.52 2.96 -10.74
CA LEU A 40 13.56 4.30 -11.32
C LEU A 40 14.64 5.17 -10.68
N LEU A 41 14.86 5.03 -9.36
CA LEU A 41 15.95 5.71 -8.66
C LEU A 41 17.34 5.28 -9.12
N GLN A 42 17.52 4.04 -9.53
CA GLN A 42 18.80 3.54 -10.05
C GLN A 42 19.06 4.02 -11.48
N LEU A 43 18.00 4.08 -12.31
CA LEU A 43 18.09 4.54 -13.69
C LEU A 43 18.28 6.06 -13.77
N GLU A 44 17.43 6.82 -13.07
CA GLU A 44 17.46 8.27 -13.09
C GLU A 44 17.14 8.88 -11.71
N PRO A 45 18.15 9.41 -11.00
CA PRO A 45 17.96 10.12 -9.74
C PRO A 45 16.90 11.25 -9.74
N PRO A 46 16.68 12.04 -10.82
CA PRO A 46 15.64 13.08 -10.82
C PRO A 46 14.20 12.53 -10.79
N LEU A 47 13.96 11.26 -11.12
CA LEU A 47 12.62 10.66 -11.14
C LEU A 47 12.09 10.28 -9.75
N LYS A 48 12.85 10.53 -8.68
CA LYS A 48 12.48 10.27 -7.27
C LYS A 48 11.09 10.79 -6.85
N ARG A 49 10.52 11.74 -7.60
CA ARG A 49 9.21 12.36 -7.34
C ARG A 49 8.26 12.30 -8.53
N ALA A 50 8.59 11.55 -9.58
CA ALA A 50 7.68 11.30 -10.69
C ALA A 50 6.49 10.52 -10.11
N GLY A 51 5.39 11.20 -9.79
CA GLY A 51 4.25 10.61 -9.11
C GLY A 51 3.66 9.47 -9.94
N LEU A 52 4.07 8.23 -9.63
CA LEU A 52 3.56 7.03 -10.30
C LEU A 52 2.04 6.99 -10.13
N ARG A 53 1.34 6.82 -11.24
CA ARG A 53 -0.12 6.71 -11.23
C ARG A 53 -0.55 5.36 -10.67
N GLY A 54 -1.77 5.33 -10.12
CA GLY A 54 -2.40 4.07 -9.77
C GLY A 54 -2.68 3.23 -11.01
N VAL A 55 -2.12 2.03 -11.07
CA VAL A 55 -2.40 1.07 -12.15
C VAL A 55 -3.67 0.31 -11.82
N LYS A 56 -4.65 0.34 -12.74
CA LYS A 56 -5.91 -0.42 -12.59
C LYS A 56 -5.60 -1.92 -12.63
N ASN A 57 -6.28 -2.68 -11.78
CA ASN A 57 -6.13 -4.15 -11.68
C ASN A 57 -4.68 -4.61 -11.40
N ALA A 58 -3.86 -3.77 -10.76
CA ALA A 58 -2.45 -4.08 -10.47
C ALA A 58 -2.24 -5.41 -9.72
N HIS A 59 -3.24 -5.87 -8.97
CA HIS A 59 -3.21 -7.13 -8.25
C HIS A 59 -3.30 -8.35 -9.20
N LEU A 60 -3.90 -8.22 -10.37
CA LEU A 60 -4.13 -9.34 -11.29
C LEU A 60 -3.01 -9.54 -12.33
N MET A 61 -1.99 -8.69 -12.32
CA MET A 61 -0.93 -8.68 -13.32
C MET A 61 0.44 -8.96 -12.68
N PRO A 62 1.40 -9.52 -13.43
CA PRO A 62 2.77 -9.63 -12.98
C PRO A 62 3.45 -8.26 -12.86
N PHE A 63 4.57 -8.21 -12.14
CA PHE A 63 5.34 -6.98 -11.90
C PHE A 63 5.78 -6.29 -13.21
N GLU A 64 6.25 -7.05 -14.20
CA GLU A 64 6.73 -6.50 -15.48
C GLU A 64 5.63 -5.71 -16.22
N GLU A 65 4.42 -6.28 -16.29
CA GLU A 65 3.27 -5.64 -16.90
C GLU A 65 2.83 -4.42 -16.09
N TYR A 66 2.86 -4.52 -14.75
CA TYR A 66 2.61 -3.39 -13.87
C TYR A 66 3.59 -2.24 -14.10
N ALA A 67 4.89 -2.55 -14.19
CA ALA A 67 5.95 -1.56 -14.36
C ALA A 67 5.76 -0.79 -15.67
N ARG A 68 5.56 -1.48 -16.79
CA ARG A 68 5.29 -0.88 -18.09
C ARG A 68 4.06 0.05 -18.05
N LYS A 69 2.96 -0.40 -17.43
CA LYS A 69 1.74 0.43 -17.28
C LYS A 69 1.92 1.62 -16.36
N ALA A 70 2.77 1.52 -15.35
CA ALA A 70 3.02 2.59 -14.39
C ALA A 70 3.89 3.71 -14.99
N VAL A 71 4.79 3.38 -15.92
CA VAL A 71 5.69 4.32 -16.60
C VAL A 71 5.23 4.77 -17.99
N ASP A 72 4.12 4.25 -18.52
CA ASP A 72 3.58 4.54 -19.87
C ASP A 72 3.48 6.04 -20.25
N LYS A 73 3.41 6.93 -19.26
CA LYS A 73 3.36 8.39 -19.46
C LYS A 73 4.61 9.14 -19.01
N MET A 74 5.65 8.40 -18.64
CA MET A 74 6.97 8.92 -18.30
C MET A 74 7.89 8.67 -19.50
N ASP A 75 8.84 9.57 -19.75
CA ASP A 75 9.83 9.41 -20.81
C ASP A 75 10.95 8.46 -20.36
N VAL A 76 10.57 7.24 -19.95
CA VAL A 76 11.45 6.24 -19.35
C VAL A 76 11.29 4.93 -20.09
N VAL A 77 12.40 4.42 -20.60
CA VAL A 77 12.48 3.10 -21.22
C VAL A 77 12.94 2.11 -20.16
N LEU A 78 12.15 1.07 -19.94
CA LEU A 78 12.49 -0.05 -19.05
C LEU A 78 12.91 -1.25 -19.91
N ASP A 79 14.17 -1.64 -19.84
CA ASP A 79 14.65 -2.84 -20.53
C ASP A 79 14.22 -4.11 -19.80
N GLU A 80 14.03 -5.21 -20.54
CA GLU A 80 13.66 -6.51 -19.94
C GLU A 80 14.73 -7.05 -19.00
N GLY A 81 16.00 -6.70 -19.24
CA GLY A 81 17.12 -7.03 -18.35
C GLY A 81 17.02 -6.35 -16.98
N ASP A 82 16.52 -5.11 -16.94
CA ASP A 82 16.35 -4.35 -15.71
C ASP A 82 15.20 -4.94 -14.86
N LEU A 83 14.08 -5.25 -15.51
CA LEU A 83 12.88 -5.80 -14.88
C LEU A 83 13.08 -7.22 -14.34
N SER A 84 13.93 -8.02 -15.00
CA SER A 84 14.23 -9.40 -14.60
C SER A 84 15.49 -9.56 -13.75
N SER A 85 16.16 -8.45 -13.40
CA SER A 85 17.40 -8.47 -12.63
C SER A 85 17.24 -9.17 -11.27
N GLN A 86 18.31 -9.83 -10.81
CA GLN A 86 18.33 -10.51 -9.50
C GLN A 86 18.02 -9.55 -8.35
N TYR A 87 18.42 -8.27 -8.49
CA TYR A 87 18.09 -7.22 -7.55
C TYR A 87 16.58 -7.02 -7.42
N ILE A 88 15.87 -6.86 -8.54
CA ILE A 88 14.41 -6.67 -8.56
C ILE A 88 13.68 -7.87 -7.96
N GLN A 89 14.11 -9.10 -8.28
CA GLN A 89 13.54 -10.29 -7.65
C GLN A 89 13.73 -10.27 -6.14
N SER A 90 14.93 -9.93 -5.66
CA SER A 90 15.20 -9.83 -4.22
C SER A 90 14.32 -8.77 -3.54
N CYS A 91 14.02 -7.65 -4.21
CA CYS A 91 13.10 -6.64 -3.70
C CYS A 91 11.66 -7.16 -3.63
N LEU A 92 11.20 -7.88 -4.67
CA LEU A 92 9.86 -8.47 -4.71
C LEU A 92 9.68 -9.55 -3.62
N GLU A 93 10.73 -10.28 -3.26
CA GLU A 93 10.72 -11.24 -2.15
C GLU A 93 10.49 -10.58 -0.79
N GLN A 94 10.85 -9.30 -0.63
CA GLN A 94 10.63 -8.53 0.61
C GLN A 94 9.19 -8.04 0.79
N TRP A 95 8.23 -8.48 -0.04
CA TRP A 95 6.84 -8.02 0.00
C TRP A 95 6.22 -8.10 1.41
N GLN A 96 6.56 -9.10 2.23
CA GLN A 96 6.06 -9.24 3.60
C GLN A 96 6.47 -8.05 4.47
N ARG A 97 7.72 -7.61 4.36
CA ARG A 97 8.23 -6.46 5.12
C ARG A 97 7.54 -5.17 4.69
N VAL A 98 7.32 -5.00 3.39
CA VAL A 98 6.56 -3.85 2.85
C VAL A 98 5.14 -3.84 3.39
N VAL A 99 4.48 -4.99 3.44
CA VAL A 99 3.13 -5.13 4.00
C VAL A 99 3.08 -4.79 5.49
N ILE A 100 4.06 -5.28 6.27
CA ILE A 100 4.15 -4.97 7.71
C ILE A 100 4.32 -3.46 7.90
N PHE A 101 5.28 -2.86 7.21
CA PHE A 101 5.51 -1.41 7.29
C PHE A 101 4.28 -0.60 6.89
N TYR A 102 3.61 -0.97 5.80
CA TYR A 102 2.41 -0.29 5.34
C TYR A 102 1.26 -0.44 6.35
N SER A 103 1.13 -1.62 6.97
CA SER A 103 0.12 -1.84 8.01
C SER A 103 0.39 -0.98 9.23
N LEU A 104 1.64 -0.92 9.70
CA LEU A 104 2.05 -0.03 10.79
C LEU A 104 1.76 1.44 10.46
N ARG A 105 2.09 1.88 9.24
CA ARG A 105 1.77 3.22 8.77
C ARG A 105 0.27 3.50 8.83
N LEU A 106 -0.57 2.57 8.39
CA LEU A 106 -2.03 2.71 8.45
C LEU A 106 -2.55 2.76 9.89
N MET A 107 -1.94 2.03 10.82
CA MET A 107 -2.31 2.05 12.23
C MET A 107 -1.89 3.35 12.93
N VAL A 108 -0.74 3.92 12.55
CA VAL A 108 -0.22 5.17 13.14
C VAL A 108 -0.90 6.40 12.56
N ALA A 109 -1.34 6.36 11.30
CA ALA A 109 -2.03 7.46 10.64
C ALA A 109 -3.17 8.09 11.46
N PRO A 110 -4.14 7.34 12.03
CA PRO A 110 -5.23 7.94 12.82
C PRO A 110 -4.76 8.60 14.13
N VAL A 111 -3.66 8.11 14.72
CA VAL A 111 -3.07 8.73 15.92
C VAL A 111 -2.48 10.10 15.57
N ILE A 112 -1.71 10.17 14.49
CA ILE A 112 -1.14 11.43 14.00
C ILE A 112 -2.26 12.41 13.62
N GLU A 113 -3.29 11.94 12.93
CA GLU A 113 -4.44 12.76 12.57
C GLU A 113 -5.11 13.37 13.81
N THR A 114 -5.34 12.56 14.85
CA THR A 114 -5.95 13.02 16.10
C THR A 114 -5.08 14.07 16.80
N ILE A 115 -3.77 13.87 16.86
CA ILE A 115 -2.83 14.85 17.46
C ILE A 115 -2.89 16.19 16.72
N VAL A 116 -2.85 16.17 15.38
CA VAL A 116 -2.92 17.40 14.57
C VAL A 116 -4.26 18.12 14.74
N GLN A 117 -5.36 17.38 14.87
CA GLN A 117 -6.68 17.97 15.10
C GLN A 117 -6.79 18.58 16.50
N LEU A 118 -6.21 17.94 17.52
CA LEU A 118 -6.15 18.47 18.88
C LEU A 118 -5.29 19.73 18.96
N ASP A 119 -4.12 19.73 18.31
CA ASP A 119 -3.25 20.91 18.23
C ASP A 119 -3.99 22.13 17.68
N ARG A 120 -4.75 21.95 16.59
CA ARG A 120 -5.59 23.00 16.01
C ARG A 120 -6.72 23.45 16.94
N LEU A 121 -7.33 22.53 17.67
CA LEU A 121 -8.37 22.86 18.66
C LEU A 121 -7.78 23.70 19.80
N LEU A 122 -6.61 23.33 20.31
CA LEU A 122 -5.91 24.08 21.36
C LEU A 122 -5.53 25.48 20.88
N TYR A 123 -5.00 25.60 19.67
CA TYR A 123 -4.72 26.90 19.07
C TYR A 123 -5.98 27.80 19.02
N LEU A 124 -7.14 27.26 18.61
CA LEU A 124 -8.39 28.02 18.61
C LEU A 124 -8.82 28.44 20.02
N ALA A 125 -8.67 27.55 21.01
CA ALA A 125 -8.98 27.85 22.39
C ALA A 125 -8.09 28.98 22.95
N GLU A 126 -6.79 28.99 22.62
CA GLU A 126 -5.86 30.06 22.99
C GLU A 126 -6.21 31.42 22.36
N GLN A 127 -6.82 31.42 21.17
CA GLN A 127 -7.34 32.64 20.54
C GLN A 127 -8.67 33.10 21.15
N GLY A 128 -9.23 32.38 22.13
CA GLY A 128 -10.52 32.67 22.75
C GLY A 128 -11.73 32.13 22.00
N TRP A 129 -11.54 31.19 21.07
CA TRP A 129 -12.61 30.64 20.24
C TRP A 129 -13.13 29.33 20.83
N CYS A 130 -14.45 29.14 20.84
CA CYS A 130 -15.06 27.89 21.26
C CYS A 130 -15.09 26.91 20.08
N GLY A 131 -14.22 25.89 20.11
CA GLY A 131 -14.20 24.81 19.14
C GLY A 131 -14.53 23.45 19.75
N CYS A 132 -14.91 22.48 18.92
CA CYS A 132 -15.07 21.09 19.32
C CYS A 132 -14.66 20.13 18.18
N LEU A 133 -14.25 18.91 18.56
CA LEU A 133 -13.98 17.82 17.63
C LEU A 133 -15.14 16.83 17.67
N LEU A 134 -15.79 16.61 16.53
CA LEU A 134 -16.92 15.68 16.42
C LEU A 134 -16.59 14.53 15.46
N PRO A 135 -16.91 13.26 15.81
CA PRO A 135 -16.77 12.13 14.91
C PRO A 135 -17.93 12.12 13.88
N LEU A 136 -17.91 13.06 12.94
CA LEU A 136 -19.01 13.21 11.95
C LEU A 136 -18.97 12.16 10.84
N PHE A 137 -17.85 11.49 10.64
CA PHE A 137 -17.66 10.59 9.51
C PHE A 137 -17.61 9.12 9.94
N ASP A 138 -18.24 8.24 9.17
CA ASP A 138 -18.08 6.79 9.34
C ASP A 138 -16.63 6.42 9.00
N CYS A 139 -15.90 5.91 9.99
CA CYS A 139 -14.51 5.47 9.86
C CYS A 139 -14.31 4.41 8.75
N ARG A 140 -15.36 3.70 8.35
CA ARG A 140 -15.32 2.72 7.26
C ARG A 140 -15.41 3.35 5.87
N LEU A 141 -15.99 4.55 5.77
CA LEU A 141 -16.20 5.28 4.51
C LEU A 141 -15.17 6.39 4.31
N SER A 142 -14.77 7.05 5.39
CA SER A 142 -13.75 8.09 5.39
C SER A 142 -12.75 7.79 6.50
N PRO A 143 -11.45 7.70 6.19
CA PRO A 143 -10.43 7.58 7.23
C PRO A 143 -10.37 8.83 8.12
N ARG A 144 -10.89 9.98 7.64
CA ARG A 144 -11.01 11.20 8.44
C ARG A 144 -12.16 11.07 9.40
N ASN A 145 -11.87 10.63 10.62
CA ASN A 145 -12.88 10.36 11.66
C ASN A 145 -13.47 11.66 12.24
N PHE A 146 -12.62 12.64 12.56
CA PHE A 146 -13.02 13.85 13.28
C PHE A 146 -13.14 15.09 12.38
N ALA A 147 -14.18 15.88 12.64
CA ALA A 147 -14.34 17.23 12.12
C ALA A 147 -14.10 18.24 13.25
N LEU A 148 -13.26 19.24 12.98
CA LEU A 148 -13.10 20.41 13.84
C LEU A 148 -14.18 21.43 13.48
N LEU A 149 -15.05 21.72 14.44
CA LEU A 149 -16.07 22.75 14.33
C LEU A 149 -15.71 23.90 15.24
N CYS A 150 -15.90 25.11 14.75
CA CYS A 150 -15.74 26.32 15.53
C CYS A 150 -16.70 27.38 15.00
N VAL A 151 -17.33 28.10 15.91
CA VAL A 151 -18.22 29.22 15.55
C VAL A 151 -17.41 30.49 15.61
N LYS A 152 -17.33 31.19 14.48
CA LYS A 152 -16.77 32.54 14.46
C LYS A 152 -17.70 33.43 15.29
N PRO A 153 -17.21 34.12 16.34
CA PRO A 153 -18.05 35.07 17.07
C PRO A 153 -18.51 36.18 16.12
N GLU A 154 -19.79 36.56 16.22
CA GLU A 154 -20.27 37.75 15.52
C GLU A 154 -19.48 38.95 16.03
N SER A 155 -18.90 39.72 15.12
CA SER A 155 -18.17 40.93 15.44
C SER A 155 -19.14 42.00 15.94
N ASN A 156 -19.56 41.90 17.19
CA ASN A 156 -20.10 43.04 17.90
C ASN A 156 -18.91 43.90 18.32
N HIS A 157 -18.57 44.88 17.50
CA HIS A 157 -17.90 46.08 17.99
C HIS A 157 -18.70 46.61 19.19
N CYS A 158 -18.06 46.64 20.36
CA CYS A 158 -18.30 47.60 21.43
C CYS A 158 -16.94 48.03 21.95
#